data_AF-G4YHN1-F1
#
_entry.id   AF-G4YHN1-F1
#
_cell.length_a   1.000
_cell.length_b   1.000
_cell.length_c   1.000
_cell.angle_alpha   90.00
_cell.angle_beta   90.00
_cell.angle_gamma   90.00
#
_symmetry.space_group_name_H-M   'P 1'
#
loop_
_entity.id
_entity.type
_entity.pdbx_description
1 polymer ?
#
loop_
_entity_poly.entity_id
_entity_poly.type
_entity_poly.pdbx_seq_one_letter_code
_entity_poly.pdbx_strand_id
1 'polypeptide(L)' 'CNYCFKRCESKRVLSNHERYCDSNPNKEEIARKRKANNDKGAYCAKCKHHFGKKNA' A
#
# COMPACT_ATOMS: atom_id res chain seq x y z
N CYS A 1 7.05 8.41 12.30
CA CYS A 1 5.70 8.49 11.72
C CYS A 1 5.23 9.91 11.86
N ASN A 2 4.77 10.55 10.77
CA ASN A 2 4.33 11.95 10.84
C ASN A 2 2.98 12.13 11.56
N TYR A 3 2.26 11.04 11.83
CA TYR A 3 0.92 11.07 12.40
C TYR A 3 0.88 10.74 13.90
N CYS A 4 1.54 9.66 14.32
CA CYS A 4 1.59 9.25 15.73
C CYS A 4 2.93 9.55 16.41
N PHE A 5 3.84 10.25 15.72
CA PHE A 5 5.19 10.62 16.19
C PHE A 5 6.09 9.47 16.68
N LYS A 6 5.68 8.20 16.50
CA LYS A 6 6.50 7.03 16.79
C LYS A 6 7.76 7.03 15.91
N ARG A 7 8.93 6.88 16.54
CA ARG A 7 10.20 6.72 15.84
C ARG A 7 10.22 5.40 15.06
N CYS A 8 10.66 5.46 13.80
CA CYS A 8 10.81 4.30 12.93
C CYS A 8 12.28 4.18 12.53
N GLU A 9 12.83 2.97 12.55
CA GLU A 9 14.27 2.71 12.38
C GLU A 9 14.75 2.90 10.92
N SER A 10 13.86 2.81 9.95
CA SER A 10 14.21 2.97 8.54
C SER A 10 13.08 3.60 7.75
N LYS A 11 13.40 4.15 6.57
CA LYS A 11 12.42 4.66 5.61
C LYS A 11 11.39 3.58 5.23
N ARG A 12 11.82 2.33 5.04
CA ARG A 12 10.93 1.20 4.73
C ARG A 12 9.93 0.94 5.85
N VAL A 13 10.40 0.90 7.09
CA VAL A 13 9.55 0.70 8.28
C VAL A 13 8.60 1.88 8.46
N LEU A 14 9.07 3.12 8.26
CA LEU A 14 8.24 4.33 8.29
C LEU A 14 7.11 4.25 7.27
N SER A 15 7.42 3.99 6.00
CA SER A 15 6.38 3.91 4.96
C SER A 15 5.39 2.79 5.21
N ASN A 16 5.81 1.66 5.80
CA ASN A 16 4.88 0.60 6.16
C ASN A 16 4.02 1.01 7.37
N HIS A 17 4.63 1.60 8.39
CA HIS A 17 3.94 2.10 9.57
C HIS A 17 2.86 3.12 9.19
N GLU A 18 3.18 4.13 8.38
CA GLU A 18 2.23 5.18 7.99
C GLU A 18 1.00 4.62 7.27
N ARG A 19 1.14 3.53 6.49
CA ARG A 19 0.00 2.88 5.82
C ARG A 19 -1.01 2.28 6.79
N TYR A 20 -0.57 1.87 7.97
CA TYR A 20 -1.40 1.15 8.95
C TYR A 20 -1.59 1.94 10.25
N CYS A 21 -1.04 3.15 10.35
CA CYS A 21 -1.10 3.99 11.53
C CYS A 21 -2.54 4.43 11.80
N ASP A 22 -3.05 4.21 13.01
CA ASP A 22 -4.41 4.62 13.39
C ASP A 22 -4.59 6.14 13.44
N SER A 23 -3.51 6.87 13.73
CA SER A 23 -3.50 8.34 13.70
C SER A 23 -3.39 8.91 12.28
N ASN A 24 -3.21 8.08 11.25
CA ASN A 24 -3.17 8.56 9.87
C ASN A 24 -4.61 8.73 9.33
N PRO A 25 -5.09 9.96 9.07
CA PRO A 25 -6.44 10.19 8.55
C PRO A 25 -6.65 9.56 7.16
N ASN A 26 -5.58 9.33 6.41
CA ASN A 26 -5.63 8.75 5.07
C ASN A 26 -5.53 7.22 5.08
N LYS A 27 -5.50 6.56 6.25
CA LYS A 27 -5.37 5.09 6.38
C LYS A 27 -6.40 4.36 5.51
N GLU A 28 -7.66 4.78 5.54
CA GLU A 28 -8.73 4.16 4.76
C GLU A 28 -8.60 4.38 3.26
N GLU A 29 -8.21 5.57 2.83
CA GLU A 29 -7.96 5.86 1.41
C GLU A 29 -6.80 5.03 0.87
N ILE A 30 -5.70 4.94 1.64
CA ILE A 30 -4.55 4.11 1.30
C ILE A 30 -4.97 2.65 1.18
N ALA A 31 -5.78 2.13 2.11
CA ALA A 31 -6.30 0.77 2.07
C ALA A 31 -7.17 0.54 0.81
N ARG A 32 -8.09 1.46 0.49
CA ARG A 32 -8.93 1.39 -0.72
C ARG A 32 -8.10 1.38 -2.00
N LYS A 33 -7.13 2.30 -2.14
CA LYS A 33 -6.22 2.35 -3.31
C LYS A 33 -5.44 1.05 -3.46
N ARG A 34 -4.93 0.49 -2.36
CA ARG A 34 -4.20 -0.78 -2.37
C ARG A 34 -5.09 -1.95 -2.75
N LYS A 35 -6.31 -2.01 -2.22
CA LYS A 35 -7.29 -3.03 -2.60
C LYS A 35 -7.61 -2.95 -4.08
N ALA A 36 -7.90 -1.75 -4.60
CA ALA A 36 -8.16 -1.54 -6.02
C ALA A 36 -6.98 -1.94 -6.91
N ASN A 37 -5.74 -1.64 -6.49
CA ASN A 37 -4.54 -2.00 -7.24
C ASN A 37 -4.27 -3.52 -7.21
N ASN A 38 -4.57 -4.18 -6.09
CA ASN A 38 -4.50 -5.64 -5.99
C ASN A 38 -5.60 -6.33 -6.81
N ASP A 39 -6.82 -5.80 -6.77
CA ASP A 39 -7.96 -6.30 -7.53
C ASP A 39 -7.80 -6.12 -9.05
N LYS A 40 -7.12 -5.05 -9.49
CA LYS A 40 -6.79 -4.83 -10.92
C LYS A 40 -5.75 -5.81 -11.49
N GLY A 41 -5.08 -6.58 -10.62
CA GLY A 41 -3.96 -7.43 -11.04
C GLY A 41 -2.75 -6.61 -11.49
N ALA A 42 -1.60 -7.27 -11.66
CA ALA A 42 -0.42 -6.58 -12.18
C ALA A 42 -0.55 -6.41 -13.70
N TYR A 43 -0.74 -5.19 -14.17
CA TYR A 43 -0.68 -4.92 -15.61
C TYR A 43 0.78 -4.89 -16.08
N CYS A 44 1.11 -5.72 -17.07
CA CYS A 44 2.39 -5.65 -17.75
C CYS A 44 2.23 -4.94 -19.08
N ALA A 45 2.83 -3.76 -19.20
CA ALA A 45 2.80 -2.96 -20.43
C ALA A 45 3.46 -3.68 -21.63
N LYS A 46 4.49 -4.51 -21.38
CA LYS A 46 5.17 -5.31 -22.42
C LYS A 46 4.26 -6.42 -22.96
N CYS A 47 3.50 -7.06 -22.09
CA CYS A 47 2.57 -8.14 -22.45
C CYS A 47 1.15 -7.63 -22.77
N LYS A 48 0.86 -6.34 -22.53
CA LYS A 48 -0.48 -5.75 -22.54
C LYS A 48 -1.52 -6.61 -21.82
N HIS A 49 -1.11 -7.24 -20.72
CA HIS A 49 -1.88 -8.25 -20.02
C HIS A 49 -1.99 -7.93 -18.54
N HIS A 50 -3.19 -8.11 -17.98
CA HIS A 50 -3.43 -8.06 -16.55
C HIS A 50 -3.18 -9.45 -15.97
N PHE A 51 -2.08 -9.60 -15.25
CA PHE A 51 -1.82 -10.82 -14.50
C PHE A 51 -2.83 -10.94 -13.36
N GLY A 52 -3.42 -12.13 -13.23
CA GLY A 52 -4.27 -12.50 -12.11
C GLY A 52 -3.56 -12.34 -10.75
N LYS A 53 -4.33 -12.45 -9.67
CA LYS A 53 -3.80 -12.31 -8.31
C LYS A 53 -2.63 -13.26 -8.11
N LYS A 54 -1.55 -12.77 -7.48
CA LYS A 54 -0.32 -13.53 -7.23
C LYS A 54 -0.52 -14.79 -6.36
N ASN A 55 -1.72 -14.97 -5.80
CA ASN A 55 -2.10 -16.04 -4.87
C ASN A 55 -3.46 -16.67 -5.26
N ALA A 56 -3.74 -16.86 -6.55
CA ALA A 56 -4.89 -17.66 -7.01
C ALA A 56 -4.55 -19.16 -6.93
#